data_AF-A0A1F9BQE4-F1
#
_entry.id   AF-A0A1F9BQE4-F1
#
_cell.length_a   1.000
_cell.length_b   1.000
_cell.length_c   1.000
_cell.angle_alpha   90.00
_cell.angle_beta   90.00
_cell.angle_gamma   90.00
#
_symmetry.space_group_name_H-M   'P 1'
#
loop_
_entity.id
_entity.type
_entity.pdbx_description
1 polymer ?
#
loop_
_entity_poly.entity_id
_entity_poly.type
_entity_poly.pdbx_seq_one_letter_code
_entity_poly.pdbx_strand_id
1 'polypeptide(L)'
;MLGINLLVRAGRSLLAGPVADAGWLPAGYYRHLVLEALEEDDFPGALNYLKWTDAPLLAQLLILRVRLLAKEHQEQRETLRSLLSNGLPEERREKCRALLEKQERALELLTEYEGRALRSIQKKT
;
A
#
# COMPACT_ATOMS: atom_id res chain seq x y z
N MET A 1 -14.27 -5.62 2.37
CA MET A 1 -14.57 -4.27 2.87
C MET A 1 -13.91 -3.23 1.95
N LEU A 2 -14.40 -3.04 0.72
CA LEU A 2 -13.75 -2.20 -0.31
C LEU A 2 -14.52 -0.91 -0.65
N GLY A 3 -15.67 -0.67 -0.01
CA GLY A 3 -16.57 0.45 -0.37
C GLY A 3 -16.53 1.67 0.55
N ILE A 4 -15.98 1.57 1.76
CA ILE A 4 -16.05 2.64 2.77
C ILE A 4 -14.83 3.58 2.68
N ASN A 5 -13.63 3.06 2.38
CA ASN A 5 -12.41 3.87 2.23
C ASN A 5 -12.47 4.86 1.06
N LEU A 6 -13.31 4.60 0.04
CA LEU A 6 -13.47 5.48 -1.12
C LEU A 6 -14.30 6.74 -0.81
N LEU A 7 -15.22 6.67 0.14
CA LEU A 7 -16.06 7.81 0.57
C LEU A 7 -15.29 8.76 1.49
N VAL A 8 -14.43 8.22 2.36
CA VAL A 8 -13.53 9.04 3.21
C VAL A 8 -12.52 9.79 2.34
N ARG A 9 -12.01 9.15 1.27
CA ARG A 9 -11.12 9.76 0.28
C ARG A 9 -11.71 10.97 -0.45
N ALA A 10 -13.02 11.00 -0.69
CA ALA A 10 -13.69 12.13 -1.34
C ALA A 10 -13.87 13.34 -0.39
N GLY A 11 -14.18 13.08 0.88
CA GLY A 11 -14.41 14.13 1.89
C GLY A 11 -13.16 14.95 2.24
N ARG A 12 -11.96 14.36 2.17
CA ARG A 12 -10.70 14.99 2.62
C ARG A 12 -10.04 15.90 1.60
N SER A 13 -10.26 15.69 0.29
CA SER A 13 -9.66 16.54 -0.76
C SER A 13 -10.17 17.99 -0.74
N LEU A 14 -11.32 18.24 -0.10
CA LEU A 14 -12.03 19.51 -0.16
C LEU A 14 -11.57 20.57 0.85
N LEU A 15 -10.84 20.20 1.93
CA LEU A 15 -10.54 21.14 3.01
C LEU A 15 -9.04 21.51 3.17
N ALA A 16 -8.11 20.74 2.60
CA ALA A 16 -6.67 21.05 2.64
C ALA A 16 -5.86 20.63 1.39
N GLY A 17 -6.52 20.06 0.37
CA GLY A 17 -5.88 19.47 -0.81
C GLY A 17 -4.94 20.40 -1.60
N PRO A 18 -5.32 21.65 -1.93
CA PRO A 18 -4.53 22.48 -2.85
C PRO A 18 -3.16 22.91 -2.30
N VAL A 19 -3.04 23.11 -0.98
CA VAL A 19 -1.81 23.61 -0.34
C VAL A 19 -0.89 22.46 0.08
N ALA A 20 -1.48 21.33 0.50
CA ALA A 20 -0.72 20.12 0.81
C ALA A 20 0.00 19.58 -0.43
N ASP A 21 -0.67 19.54 -1.59
CA ASP A 21 -0.09 19.05 -2.84
C ASP A 21 1.03 19.95 -3.41
N ALA A 22 1.07 21.22 -3.03
CA ALA A 22 2.08 22.19 -3.46
C ALA A 22 3.41 22.13 -2.68
N GLY A 23 3.49 21.36 -1.58
CA GLY A 23 4.72 21.26 -0.77
C GLY A 23 4.98 22.46 0.16
N TRP A 24 3.99 23.33 0.39
CA TRP A 24 4.19 24.61 1.10
C TRP A 24 4.02 24.53 2.62
N LEU A 25 3.66 23.38 3.16
CA LEU A 25 3.41 23.21 4.59
C LEU A 25 4.69 22.77 5.34
N PRO A 26 4.77 23.00 6.67
CA PRO A 26 5.92 22.55 7.44
C PRO A 26 6.11 21.02 7.34
N ALA A 27 7.36 20.54 7.35
CA ALA A 27 7.68 19.12 7.25
C ALA A 27 6.96 18.24 8.30
N GLY A 28 6.67 18.80 9.48
CA GLY A 28 5.87 18.14 10.53
C GLY A 28 4.44 17.81 10.11
N TYR A 29 3.81 18.64 9.27
CA TYR A 29 2.48 18.39 8.72
C TYR A 29 2.49 17.19 7.77
N TYR A 30 3.45 17.15 6.85
CA TYR A 30 3.59 16.01 5.93
C TYR A 30 3.93 14.70 6.66
N ARG A 31 4.70 14.77 7.75
CA ARG A 31 4.93 13.60 8.62
C ARG A 31 3.62 13.06 9.19
N HIS A 32 2.72 13.92 9.65
CA HIS A 32 1.42 13.48 10.16
C HIS A 32 0.60 12.80 9.05
N LEU A 33 0.55 13.37 7.84
CA LEU A 33 -0.15 12.79 6.71
C LEU A 33 0.41 11.43 6.27
N VAL A 34 1.74 11.24 6.32
CA VAL A 34 2.36 9.93 6.04
C VAL A 34 1.93 8.91 7.09
N LEU A 35 1.94 9.28 8.38
CA LEU A 35 1.55 8.37 9.45
C LEU A 35 0.08 7.99 9.38
N GLU A 36 -0.79 8.95 9.09
CA GLU A 36 -2.22 8.73 8.91
C GLU A 36 -2.50 7.81 7.70
N ALA A 37 -1.86 8.07 6.56
CA ALA A 37 -1.96 7.19 5.40
C ALA A 37 -1.45 5.77 5.71
N LEU A 38 -0.41 5.61 6.52
CA LEU A 38 0.09 4.31 6.97
C LEU A 38 -0.88 3.59 7.93
N GLU A 39 -1.65 4.33 8.72
CA GLU A 39 -2.68 3.76 9.59
C GLU A 39 -3.87 3.23 8.77
N GLU A 40 -4.20 3.89 7.67
CA GLU A 40 -5.27 3.49 6.74
C GLU A 40 -4.82 2.47 5.66
N ASP A 41 -3.57 1.98 5.71
CA ASP A 41 -2.92 1.17 4.66
C ASP A 41 -2.96 1.82 3.25
N ASP A 42 -3.01 3.17 3.19
CA ASP A 42 -2.91 3.95 1.96
C ASP A 42 -1.42 4.17 1.58
N PHE A 43 -0.78 3.11 1.09
CA PHE A 43 0.61 3.18 0.62
C PHE A 43 0.85 4.22 -0.48
N PRO A 44 -0.04 4.41 -1.48
CA PRO A 44 0.07 5.51 -2.44
C PRO A 44 0.07 6.90 -1.79
N GLY A 45 -0.85 7.14 -0.86
CA GLY A 45 -0.92 8.40 -0.11
C GLY A 45 0.34 8.63 0.72
N ALA A 46 0.78 7.62 1.47
CA ALA A 46 2.01 7.67 2.25
C ALA A 46 3.22 8.01 1.36
N LEU A 47 3.37 7.36 0.21
CA LEU A 47 4.42 7.66 -0.77
C LEU A 47 4.33 9.08 -1.35
N ASN A 48 3.12 9.59 -1.58
CA ASN A 48 2.92 10.93 -2.12
C ASN A 48 3.42 12.02 -1.16
N TYR A 49 3.15 11.86 0.13
CA TYR A 49 3.55 12.84 1.15
C TYR A 49 5.01 12.65 1.61
N LEU A 50 5.52 11.41 1.60
CA LEU A 50 6.88 11.08 2.06
C LEU A 50 7.97 11.91 1.35
N LYS A 51 7.76 12.25 0.07
CA LYS A 51 8.71 13.07 -0.70
C LYS A 51 8.97 14.45 -0.08
N TRP A 52 8.00 14.99 0.66
CA TRP A 52 8.05 16.29 1.33
C TRP A 52 8.50 16.22 2.80
N THR A 53 8.93 15.04 3.28
CA THR A 53 9.39 14.86 4.67
C THR A 53 10.86 14.50 4.73
N ASP A 54 11.66 15.10 5.62
CA ASP A 54 13.04 14.64 5.89
C ASP A 54 13.08 13.58 7.00
N ALA A 55 12.24 12.56 6.86
CA ALA A 55 12.03 11.54 7.88
C ALA A 55 12.37 10.13 7.36
N PRO A 56 13.65 9.71 7.36
CA PRO A 56 14.06 8.40 6.85
C PRO A 56 13.38 7.24 7.58
N LEU A 57 13.06 7.42 8.87
CA LEU A 57 12.31 6.44 9.66
C LEU A 57 10.90 6.18 9.10
N LEU A 58 10.22 7.18 8.52
CA LEU A 58 8.90 6.98 7.92
C LEU A 58 8.99 6.13 6.65
N ALA A 59 10.04 6.34 5.85
CA ALA A 59 10.29 5.52 4.67
C ALA A 59 10.58 4.05 5.06
N GLN A 60 11.37 3.83 6.12
CA GLN A 60 11.62 2.50 6.66
C GLN A 60 10.35 1.84 7.22
N LEU A 61 9.50 2.60 7.91
CA LEU A 61 8.21 2.11 8.42
C LEU A 61 7.28 1.69 7.27
N LEU A 62 7.19 2.50 6.22
CA LEU A 62 6.44 2.19 5.00
C LEU A 62 6.95 0.88 4.37
N ILE A 63 8.27 0.74 4.19
CA ILE A 63 8.87 -0.49 3.63
C ILE A 63 8.52 -1.70 4.49
N LEU A 64 8.64 -1.58 5.82
CA LEU A 64 8.32 -2.67 6.73
C LEU A 64 6.86 -3.10 6.58
N ARG A 65 5.93 -2.14 6.57
CA ARG A 65 4.49 -2.41 6.42
C ARG A 65 4.18 -3.09 5.09
N VAL A 66 4.73 -2.58 3.99
CA VAL A 66 4.57 -3.17 2.66
C VAL A 66 5.10 -4.61 2.61
N ARG A 67 6.27 -4.87 3.21
CA ARG A 67 6.86 -6.23 3.27
C ARG A 67 6.02 -7.20 4.10
N LEU A 68 5.50 -6.76 5.24
CA LEU A 68 4.63 -7.58 6.08
C LEU A 68 3.37 -7.99 5.31
N LEU A 69 2.72 -7.02 4.65
CA LEU A 69 1.54 -7.30 3.85
C LEU A 69 1.86 -8.19 2.63
N ALA A 70 2.99 -7.95 1.97
CA ALA A 70 3.44 -8.82 0.87
C ALA A 70 3.68 -10.25 1.33
N LYS A 71 4.22 -10.46 2.54
CA LYS A 71 4.41 -11.79 3.10
C LYS A 71 3.07 -12.50 3.34
N GLU A 72 2.08 -11.79 3.87
CA GLU A 72 0.72 -12.32 4.04
C GLU A 72 0.10 -12.74 2.69
N HIS A 73 0.20 -11.89 1.66
CA HIS A 73 -0.27 -12.23 0.32
C HIS A 73 0.48 -13.43 -0.29
N GLN A 74 1.78 -13.59 -0.01
CA GLN A 74 2.55 -14.76 -0.45
C GLN A 74 2.03 -16.05 0.19
N GLU A 75 1.75 -16.04 1.49
CA GLU A 75 1.21 -17.20 2.21
C GLU A 75 -0.20 -17.55 1.73
N GLN A 76 -1.04 -16.54 1.48
CA GLN A 76 -2.36 -16.73 0.88
C GLN A 76 -2.26 -17.33 -0.54
N ARG A 77 -1.30 -16.86 -1.35
CA ARG A 77 -1.04 -17.39 -2.70
C ARG A 77 -0.61 -18.85 -2.66
N GLU A 78 0.29 -19.22 -1.75
CA GLU A 78 0.74 -20.61 -1.57
C GLU A 78 -0.40 -21.52 -1.12
N THR A 79 -1.24 -21.04 -0.21
CA THR A 79 -2.44 -21.75 0.24
C THR A 79 -3.41 -21.99 -0.93
N LEU A 80 -3.67 -20.97 -1.75
CA LEU A 80 -4.55 -21.10 -2.92
C LEU A 80 -3.98 -22.07 -3.97
N ARG A 81 -2.66 -22.07 -4.18
CA ARG A 81 -1.99 -23.03 -5.08
C ARG A 81 -2.12 -24.46 -4.57
N SER A 82 -1.91 -24.69 -3.28
CA SER A 82 -2.10 -25.98 -2.63
C SER A 82 -3.54 -26.49 -2.77
N LEU A 83 -4.52 -25.61 -2.57
CA LEU A 83 -5.93 -25.96 -2.77
C LEU A 83 -6.24 -26.35 -4.22
N LEU A 84 -5.68 -25.65 -5.20
CA LEU A 84 -5.84 -25.99 -6.62
C LEU A 84 -5.20 -27.35 -6.96
N SER A 85 -4.05 -27.69 -6.39
CA SER A 85 -3.39 -28.99 -6.63
C SER A 85 -4.15 -30.16 -6.00
N ASN A 86 -4.88 -29.95 -4.92
CA ASN A 86 -5.61 -31.00 -4.18
C ASN A 86 -6.95 -31.41 -4.82
N GLY A 87 -7.24 -30.96 -6.04
CA GLY A 87 -8.38 -31.46 -6.81
C GLY A 87 -9.74 -30.89 -6.38
N LEU A 88 -9.83 -29.57 -6.24
CA LEU A 88 -11.10 -28.88 -5.96
C LEU A 88 -12.19 -29.15 -7.04
N PRO A 89 -13.49 -29.10 -6.68
CA PRO A 89 -14.59 -29.05 -7.65
C PRO A 89 -14.44 -27.86 -8.60
N GLU A 90 -14.89 -27.99 -9.86
CA GLU A 90 -14.64 -26.97 -10.89
C GLU A 90 -15.14 -25.57 -10.54
N GLU A 91 -16.32 -25.45 -9.95
CA GLU A 91 -16.87 -24.15 -9.51
C GLU A 91 -15.96 -23.46 -8.46
N ARG A 92 -15.27 -24.24 -7.62
CA ARG A 92 -14.31 -23.72 -6.63
C ARG A 92 -12.94 -23.47 -7.25
N ARG A 93 -12.56 -24.19 -8.30
CA ARG A 93 -11.31 -23.95 -9.03
C ARG A 93 -11.33 -22.59 -9.70
N GLU A 94 -12.41 -22.23 -10.36
CA GLU A 94 -12.52 -20.93 -11.03
C GLU A 94 -12.44 -19.77 -10.02
N LYS A 95 -13.17 -19.87 -8.91
CA LYS A 95 -13.08 -18.92 -7.79
C LYS A 95 -11.66 -18.83 -7.21
N CYS A 96 -10.98 -19.96 -7.03
CA CYS A 96 -9.59 -19.97 -6.54
C CYS A 96 -8.60 -19.35 -7.54
N ARG A 97 -8.76 -19.58 -8.84
CA ARG A 97 -7.95 -18.92 -9.88
C ARG A 97 -8.15 -17.41 -9.88
N ALA A 98 -9.40 -16.95 -9.82
CA ALA A 98 -9.70 -15.53 -9.74
C ALA A 98 -9.13 -14.86 -8.47
N LEU A 99 -9.12 -15.57 -7.34
CA LEU A 99 -8.45 -15.11 -6.13
C LEU A 99 -6.93 -15.09 -6.32
N LEU A 100 -6.34 -16.12 -6.93
CA LEU A 100 -4.90 -16.20 -7.18
C LEU A 100 -4.42 -15.03 -8.04
N GLU A 101 -5.13 -14.68 -9.11
CA GLU A 101 -4.82 -13.52 -9.95
C GLU A 101 -4.85 -12.21 -9.15
N LYS A 102 -5.81 -12.04 -8.24
CA LYS A 102 -5.88 -10.86 -7.36
C LYS A 102 -4.68 -10.80 -6.41
N GLN A 103 -4.26 -11.94 -5.88
CA GLN A 103 -3.06 -12.03 -5.02
C GLN A 103 -1.80 -11.68 -5.79
N GLU A 104 -1.65 -12.16 -7.02
CA GLU A 104 -0.50 -11.84 -7.88
C GLU A 104 -0.44 -10.35 -8.21
N ARG A 105 -1.57 -9.73 -8.59
CA ARG A 105 -1.64 -8.28 -8.82
C ARG A 105 -1.34 -7.47 -7.54
N ALA A 106 -1.82 -7.92 -6.38
CA ALA A 106 -1.52 -7.25 -5.12
C ALA A 106 -0.01 -7.29 -4.81
N LEU A 107 0.65 -8.44 -5.02
CA LEU A 107 2.09 -8.60 -4.82
C LEU A 107 2.91 -7.72 -5.78
N GLU A 108 2.50 -7.59 -7.04
CA GLU A 108 3.12 -6.69 -8.02
C GLU A 108 3.05 -5.23 -7.53
N LEU A 109 1.89 -4.77 -7.09
CA LEU A 109 1.70 -3.41 -6.57
C LEU A 109 2.55 -3.15 -5.32
N LEU A 110 2.57 -4.09 -4.39
CA LEU A 110 3.37 -3.97 -3.17
C LEU A 110 4.87 -3.91 -3.48
N THR A 111 5.34 -4.69 -4.47
CA THR A 111 6.72 -4.65 -4.94
C THR A 111 7.07 -3.28 -5.54
N GLU A 112 6.14 -2.68 -6.30
CA GLU A 112 6.32 -1.33 -6.83
C GLU A 112 6.43 -0.29 -5.71
N TYR A 113 5.54 -0.36 -4.71
CA TYR A 113 5.53 0.56 -3.58
C TYR A 113 6.81 0.45 -2.74
N GLU A 114 7.27 -0.76 -2.48
CA GLU A 114 8.56 -1.00 -1.81
C GLU A 114 9.71 -0.35 -2.59
N GLY A 115 9.77 -0.59 -3.91
CA GLY A 115 10.80 -0.02 -4.77
C GLY A 115 10.79 1.51 -4.77
N ARG A 116 9.60 2.12 -4.77
CA ARG A 116 9.45 3.59 -4.66
C ARG A 116 9.92 4.11 -3.31
N ALA A 117 9.58 3.42 -2.23
CA ALA A 117 10.02 3.78 -0.88
C ALA A 117 11.54 3.66 -0.72
N LEU A 118 12.16 2.59 -1.22
CA LEU A 118 13.62 2.41 -1.22
C LEU A 118 14.35 3.53 -1.96
N ARG A 119 13.87 3.92 -3.15
CA ARG A 119 14.43 5.05 -3.91
C ARG A 119 14.34 6.38 -3.14
N SER A 120 13.32 6.56 -2.30
CA SER A 120 13.17 7.78 -1.50
C SER A 120 14.23 7.90 -0.39
N ILE A 121 14.75 6.77 0.11
CA ILE A 121 15.84 6.73 1.09
C ILE A 121 17.18 7.02 0.40
N GLN A 122 17.43 6.37 -0.75
CA GLN A 122 18.68 6.52 -1.50
C GLN A 122 18.91 7.94 -2.01
N LYS A 123 17.84 8.71 -2.32
CA LYS A 123 17.96 10.12 -2.74
C LYS A 123 18.32 11.09 -1.61
N LYS A 124 18.20 10.67 -0.35
CA LYS A 124 18.39 11.52 0.84
C LYS A 124 19.66 11.19 1.63
N THR A 125 20.40 10.18 1.19
CA THR A 125 21.71 9.79 1.72
C THR A 125 22.78 10.32 0.78
#